data_AF-A0A1G5LWJ4-F1
#
_entry.id   AF-A0A1G5LWJ4-F1
#
_cell.length_a   1.000
_cell.length_b   1.000
_cell.length_c   1.000
_cell.angle_alpha   90.00
_cell.angle_beta   90.00
_cell.angle_gamma   90.00
#
_symmetry.space_group_name_H-M   'P 1'
#
loop_
_entity.id
_entity.type
_entity.pdbx_description
1 polymer ?
#
loop_
_entity_poly.entity_id
_entity_poly.type
_entity_poly.pdbx_seq_one_letter_code
_entity_poly.pdbx_strand_id
1 'polypeptide(L)'
;MTDNDHAVRDDHAVRHEAFFSLHHDLPRQSPGSDATTRQLLALTGPLPHRPRVLDLGCGPGRAALLLAAEAGAEVTAVDTHQPFLDELRVAAEARGLGHRIRTVRADMGKLSGPGTPDLADGSFDLVWAEGSAYIIGFDTALRDWRRLLAPGGSLVVSHCVWTTDEPSDEARAFWDQDGPMLPVAAQTAAAVAAGYHVLGVRVQPESDWDEYYVPLARHVEAADPSAPGMAWALASTRAELAMRRDHGEEYGYAAYALRPADPRWTTRPETAADIEAVHSVNSAAFPTPDEAGLVDALRADPSAWLPGLSYVAQDGPDGDIAAYALLTRCRVGDTPALALAPVATVPDRQREGAGQAVVRAVLDAARLRGERLVLVLGHPGYYPRFGFVPASRYGIRPGFDVPDEAMMALPLDDSAPVPQGMIQYPAAFGV
;
A
#
# COMPACT_ATOMS: atom_id res chain seq x y z
N MET A 1 39.83 19.77 -12.28
CA MET A 1 38.46 19.76 -12.81
C MET A 1 38.61 19.98 -14.29
N THR A 2 38.80 18.88 -15.02
CA THR A 2 39.41 18.81 -16.37
C THR A 2 38.32 18.59 -17.43
N ASP A 3 38.62 18.85 -18.71
CA ASP A 3 37.70 18.73 -19.87
C ASP A 3 36.87 17.42 -19.92
N ASN A 4 37.35 16.35 -19.29
CA ASN A 4 36.65 15.08 -19.19
C ASN A 4 35.39 15.14 -18.30
N ASP A 5 35.41 15.92 -17.21
CA ASP A 5 34.23 16.15 -16.36
C ASP A 5 33.17 16.99 -17.10
N HIS A 6 33.60 17.89 -17.99
CA HIS A 6 32.69 18.68 -18.82
C HIS A 6 32.05 17.85 -19.92
N ALA A 7 32.84 17.04 -20.65
CA ALA A 7 32.32 16.18 -21.72
C ALA A 7 31.36 15.08 -21.20
N VAL A 8 31.64 14.48 -20.04
CA VAL A 8 30.74 13.48 -19.41
C VAL A 8 29.43 14.13 -18.93
N ARG A 9 29.49 15.36 -18.41
CA ARG A 9 28.30 16.12 -18.02
C ARG A 9 27.44 16.53 -19.22
N ASP A 10 28.08 16.88 -20.34
CA ASP A 10 27.40 17.26 -21.59
C ASP A 10 26.69 16.05 -22.22
N ASP A 11 27.34 14.87 -22.24
CA ASP A 11 26.73 13.62 -22.72
C ASP A 11 25.53 13.18 -21.86
N HIS A 12 25.63 13.31 -20.52
CA HIS A 12 24.50 13.02 -19.63
C HIS A 12 23.33 13.98 -19.85
N ALA A 13 23.59 15.29 -20.03
CA ALA A 13 22.56 16.29 -20.29
C ALA A 13 21.84 16.03 -21.62
N VAL A 14 22.58 15.70 -22.68
CA VAL A 14 22.02 15.37 -24.01
C VAL A 14 21.17 14.09 -23.96
N ARG A 15 21.62 13.04 -23.26
CA ARG A 15 20.82 11.82 -23.07
C ARG A 15 19.55 12.07 -22.26
N HIS A 16 19.64 12.92 -21.24
CA HIS A 16 18.50 13.32 -20.42
C HIS A 16 17.46 14.07 -21.27
N GLU A 17 17.88 15.04 -22.08
CA GLU A 17 16.98 15.76 -22.99
C GLU A 17 16.31 14.81 -24.01
N ALA A 18 17.07 13.90 -24.61
CA ALA A 18 16.54 12.89 -25.52
C ALA A 18 15.51 11.96 -24.84
N PHE A 19 15.76 11.55 -23.60
CA PHE A 19 14.82 10.77 -22.80
C PHE A 19 13.50 11.53 -22.61
N PHE A 20 13.53 12.78 -22.14
CA PHE A 20 12.32 13.57 -21.94
C PHE A 20 11.61 13.89 -23.26
N SER A 21 12.32 13.99 -24.37
CA SER A 21 11.69 14.14 -25.69
C SER A 21 10.80 12.95 -26.07
N LEU A 22 11.18 11.72 -25.73
CA LEU A 22 10.33 10.53 -25.94
C LEU A 22 9.14 10.48 -24.95
N HIS A 23 9.28 11.06 -23.76
CA HIS A 23 8.30 10.98 -22.68
C HIS A 23 7.34 12.17 -22.59
N HIS A 24 7.59 13.22 -23.36
CA HIS A 24 6.69 14.37 -23.49
C HIS A 24 5.34 13.95 -24.05
N ASP A 25 4.26 14.63 -23.66
CA ASP A 25 2.87 14.37 -24.06
C ASP A 25 2.34 12.95 -23.77
N LEU A 26 3.09 12.12 -23.04
CA LEU A 26 2.56 10.84 -22.55
C LEU A 26 1.48 11.09 -21.48
N PRO A 27 0.37 10.34 -21.50
CA PRO A 27 -0.65 10.45 -20.46
C PRO A 27 -0.11 10.21 -19.04
N ARG A 28 0.90 9.34 -18.92
CA ARG A 28 1.62 8.93 -17.70
C ARG A 28 3.07 8.55 -18.06
N GLN A 29 3.97 8.60 -17.09
CA GLN A 29 5.41 8.35 -17.24
C GLN A 29 5.81 7.01 -16.63
N SER A 30 4.82 6.22 -16.23
CA SER A 30 4.95 4.90 -15.64
C SER A 30 3.62 4.15 -15.85
N PRO A 31 3.63 2.81 -15.72
CA PRO A 31 2.41 2.02 -15.74
C PRO A 31 1.40 2.50 -14.69
N GLY A 32 0.17 2.70 -15.13
CA GLY A 32 -0.93 3.13 -14.28
C GLY A 32 -2.14 3.57 -15.09
N SER A 33 -3.29 3.70 -14.42
CA SER A 33 -4.52 4.23 -15.01
C SER A 33 -5.32 5.00 -13.98
N ASP A 34 -6.30 5.79 -14.44
CA ASP A 34 -7.24 6.46 -13.54
C ASP A 34 -8.08 5.44 -12.74
N ALA A 35 -8.32 4.25 -13.29
CA ALA A 35 -9.00 3.17 -12.58
C ALA A 35 -8.16 2.68 -11.41
N THR A 36 -6.87 2.43 -11.64
CA THR A 36 -5.91 2.04 -10.60
C THR A 36 -5.76 3.12 -9.53
N THR A 37 -5.54 4.38 -9.90
CA THR A 37 -5.44 5.49 -8.93
C THR A 37 -6.68 5.55 -8.01
N ARG A 38 -7.90 5.36 -8.54
CA ARG A 38 -9.13 5.30 -7.71
C ARG A 38 -9.16 4.11 -6.76
N GLN A 39 -8.75 2.93 -7.24
CA GLN A 39 -8.68 1.73 -6.41
C GLN A 39 -7.68 1.91 -5.27
N LEU A 40 -6.50 2.46 -5.56
CA LEU A 40 -5.48 2.76 -4.55
C LEU A 40 -5.97 3.79 -3.53
N LEU A 41 -6.68 4.84 -3.99
CA LEU A 41 -7.26 5.84 -3.11
C LEU A 41 -8.27 5.19 -2.14
N ALA A 42 -9.13 4.29 -2.65
CA ALA A 42 -10.09 3.59 -1.82
C ALA A 42 -9.44 2.72 -0.73
N LEU A 43 -8.25 2.15 -0.99
CA LEU A 43 -7.50 1.36 0.00
C LEU A 43 -6.99 2.18 1.18
N THR A 44 -6.80 3.49 1.00
CA THR A 44 -6.35 4.37 2.11
C THR A 44 -7.42 4.54 3.20
N GLY A 45 -8.67 4.16 2.89
CA GLY A 45 -9.82 4.32 3.77
C GLY A 45 -10.36 5.76 3.77
N PRO A 46 -11.17 6.14 4.77
CA PRO A 46 -11.76 7.47 4.82
C PRO A 46 -10.70 8.54 5.05
N LEU A 47 -10.75 9.59 4.22
CA LEU A 47 -9.89 10.78 4.32
C LEU A 47 -10.66 11.95 4.95
N PRO A 48 -9.96 12.92 5.57
CA PRO A 48 -10.60 14.14 6.06
C PRO A 48 -11.18 14.96 4.89
N HIS A 49 -12.10 15.88 5.20
CA HIS A 49 -12.61 16.82 4.20
C HIS A 49 -11.47 17.72 3.68
N ARG A 50 -11.27 17.75 2.35
CA ARG A 50 -10.13 18.41 1.69
C ARG A 50 -8.78 17.88 2.20
N PRO A 51 -8.43 16.62 1.93
CA PRO A 51 -7.17 16.06 2.40
C PRO A 51 -5.99 16.77 1.76
N ARG A 52 -4.93 16.97 2.53
CA ARG A 52 -3.64 17.49 2.04
C ARG A 52 -2.83 16.34 1.49
N VAL A 53 -2.54 16.41 0.19
CA VAL A 53 -1.85 15.36 -0.55
C VAL A 53 -0.49 15.86 -0.99
N LEU A 54 0.54 15.03 -0.84
CA LEU A 54 1.86 15.24 -1.43
C LEU A 54 2.09 14.19 -2.51
N ASP A 55 2.16 14.60 -3.78
CA ASP A 55 2.43 13.73 -4.93
C ASP A 55 3.91 13.86 -5.33
N LEU A 56 4.69 12.80 -5.11
CA LEU A 56 6.15 12.78 -5.25
C LEU A 56 6.57 12.09 -6.55
N GLY A 57 7.30 12.81 -7.40
CA GLY A 57 7.58 12.36 -8.76
C GLY A 57 6.32 12.39 -9.61
N CYS A 58 5.60 13.51 -9.56
CA CYS A 58 4.25 13.60 -10.10
C CYS A 58 4.19 13.54 -11.63
N GLY A 59 5.30 13.73 -12.34
CA GLY A 59 5.29 13.92 -13.79
C GLY A 59 4.38 15.10 -14.19
N PRO A 60 3.68 15.04 -15.35
CA PRO A 60 2.61 15.94 -15.76
C PRO A 60 1.35 15.88 -14.87
N GLY A 61 1.37 15.08 -13.79
CA GLY A 61 0.42 15.16 -12.69
C GLY A 61 -0.93 14.51 -12.96
N ARG A 62 -0.97 13.39 -13.68
CA ARG A 62 -2.23 12.66 -13.92
C ARG A 62 -2.90 12.23 -12.61
N ALA A 63 -2.12 11.68 -11.66
CA ALA A 63 -2.59 11.33 -10.32
C ALA A 63 -2.99 12.59 -9.53
N ALA A 64 -2.15 13.62 -9.49
CA ALA A 64 -2.46 14.91 -8.84
C ALA A 64 -3.82 15.50 -9.29
N LEU A 65 -4.11 15.51 -10.59
CA LEU A 65 -5.38 16.02 -11.14
C LEU A 65 -6.57 15.19 -10.67
N LEU A 66 -6.45 13.86 -10.69
CA LEU A 66 -7.51 12.96 -10.25
C LEU A 66 -7.78 13.11 -8.75
N LEU A 67 -6.73 13.14 -7.93
CA LEU A 67 -6.84 13.31 -6.48
C LEU A 67 -7.47 14.67 -6.12
N ALA A 68 -7.10 15.75 -6.82
CA ALA A 68 -7.70 17.06 -6.63
C ALA A 68 -9.20 17.08 -7.02
N ALA A 69 -9.56 16.41 -8.11
CA ALA A 69 -10.93 16.39 -8.63
C ALA A 69 -11.88 15.50 -7.83
N GLU A 70 -11.46 14.27 -7.52
CA GLU A 70 -12.34 13.23 -6.97
C GLU A 70 -12.28 13.14 -5.45
N ALA A 71 -11.10 13.30 -4.85
CA ALA A 71 -10.97 13.35 -3.38
C ALA A 71 -11.20 14.78 -2.82
N GLY A 72 -11.32 15.78 -3.71
CA GLY A 72 -11.35 17.18 -3.30
C GLY A 72 -10.07 17.60 -2.58
N ALA A 73 -8.93 16.99 -2.93
CA ALA A 73 -7.65 17.22 -2.27
C ALA A 73 -7.07 18.62 -2.52
N GLU A 74 -6.19 19.03 -1.61
CA GLU A 74 -5.19 20.07 -1.85
C GLU A 74 -3.85 19.38 -2.12
N VAL A 75 -3.40 19.42 -3.37
CA VAL A 75 -2.26 18.64 -3.84
C VAL A 75 -1.03 19.53 -3.94
N THR A 76 0.03 19.14 -3.26
CA THR A 76 1.39 19.61 -3.52
C THR A 76 2.07 18.58 -4.42
N ALA A 77 2.35 18.93 -5.67
CA ALA A 77 2.93 18.05 -6.67
C ALA A 77 4.41 18.40 -6.86
N VAL A 78 5.29 17.40 -6.65
CA VAL A 78 6.75 17.56 -6.63
C VAL A 78 7.36 16.78 -7.78
N ASP A 79 8.18 17.45 -8.59
CA ASP A 79 9.00 16.83 -9.62
C ASP A 79 10.30 17.61 -9.84
N THR A 80 11.33 16.99 -10.43
CA THR A 80 12.57 17.67 -10.79
C THR A 80 12.49 18.37 -12.16
N HIS A 81 11.58 17.89 -13.03
CA HIS A 81 11.43 18.33 -14.40
C HIS A 81 10.39 19.46 -14.52
N GLN A 82 10.85 20.70 -14.70
CA GLN A 82 9.97 21.88 -14.77
C GLN A 82 8.89 21.81 -15.87
N PRO A 83 9.18 21.34 -17.10
CA PRO A 83 8.15 21.23 -18.14
C PRO A 83 6.93 20.41 -17.72
N PHE A 84 7.12 19.30 -17.01
CA PHE A 84 6.02 18.50 -16.46
C PHE A 84 5.17 19.27 -15.45
N LEU A 85 5.81 20.07 -14.58
CA LEU A 85 5.10 20.92 -13.63
C LEU A 85 4.31 22.04 -14.33
N ASP A 86 4.80 22.54 -15.46
CA ASP A 86 4.13 23.55 -16.27
C ASP A 86 2.92 22.93 -17.01
N GLU A 87 3.07 21.74 -17.59
CA GLU A 87 1.99 20.95 -18.17
C GLU A 87 0.88 20.69 -17.15
N LEU A 88 1.23 20.25 -15.94
CA LEU A 88 0.29 20.05 -14.83
C LEU A 88 -0.47 21.33 -14.49
N ARG A 89 0.22 22.48 -14.41
CA ARG A 89 -0.44 23.76 -14.14
C ARG A 89 -1.46 24.13 -15.21
N VAL A 90 -1.09 24.02 -16.49
CA VAL A 90 -1.99 24.29 -17.62
C VAL A 90 -3.19 23.35 -17.58
N ALA A 91 -2.96 22.06 -17.35
CA ALA A 91 -3.99 21.05 -17.25
C ALA A 91 -4.93 21.26 -16.06
N ALA A 92 -4.41 21.73 -14.93
CA ALA A 92 -5.18 22.06 -13.73
C ALA A 92 -6.06 23.29 -13.96
N GLU A 93 -5.53 24.37 -14.53
CA GLU A 93 -6.30 25.57 -14.85
C GLU A 93 -7.43 25.29 -15.84
N ALA A 94 -7.15 24.52 -16.89
CA ALA A 94 -8.16 24.12 -17.88
C ALA A 94 -9.33 23.33 -17.26
N ARG A 95 -9.12 22.68 -16.11
CA ARG A 95 -10.13 21.92 -15.35
C ARG A 95 -10.72 22.70 -14.18
N GLY A 96 -10.33 23.96 -13.96
CA GLY A 96 -10.75 24.76 -12.80
C GLY A 96 -10.16 24.27 -11.47
N LEU A 97 -9.09 23.47 -11.51
CA LEU A 97 -8.43 22.87 -10.36
C LEU A 97 -7.16 23.63 -9.93
N GLY A 98 -6.77 24.71 -10.62
CA GLY A 98 -5.54 25.46 -10.34
C GLY A 98 -5.40 25.88 -8.87
N HIS A 99 -6.50 26.29 -8.23
CA HIS A 99 -6.54 26.67 -6.82
C HIS A 99 -6.29 25.51 -5.82
N ARG A 100 -6.27 24.26 -6.29
CA ARG A 100 -6.04 23.05 -5.49
C ARG A 100 -4.66 22.44 -5.71
N ILE A 101 -3.94 22.87 -6.73
CA ILE A 101 -2.67 22.25 -7.13
C ILE A 101 -1.54 23.27 -6.99
N ARG A 102 -0.60 22.96 -6.10
CA ARG A 102 0.66 23.66 -5.96
C ARG A 102 1.77 22.79 -6.55
N THR A 103 2.48 23.27 -7.56
CA THR A 103 3.65 22.58 -8.09
C THR A 103 4.95 23.09 -7.45
N VAL A 104 5.87 22.17 -7.17
CA VAL A 104 7.14 22.42 -6.48
C VAL A 104 8.25 21.69 -7.22
N ARG A 105 9.22 22.43 -7.76
CA ARG A 105 10.39 21.82 -8.38
C ARG A 105 11.40 21.38 -7.31
N ALA A 106 11.53 20.09 -7.05
CA ALA A 106 12.46 19.56 -6.06
C ALA A 106 12.81 18.08 -6.31
N ASP A 107 13.92 17.64 -5.71
CA ASP A 107 14.34 16.25 -5.63
C ASP A 107 13.58 15.57 -4.47
N MET A 108 12.82 14.52 -4.77
CA MET A 108 11.99 13.81 -3.78
C MET A 108 12.80 13.08 -2.69
N GLY A 109 14.10 12.85 -2.93
CA GLY A 109 15.05 12.35 -1.93
C GLY A 109 15.66 13.44 -1.06
N LYS A 110 15.41 14.72 -1.36
CA LYS A 110 15.99 15.88 -0.66
C LYS A 110 14.89 16.89 -0.30
N LEU A 111 13.99 16.45 0.57
CA LEU A 111 12.83 17.24 1.03
C LEU A 111 13.03 17.88 2.41
N SER A 112 14.22 17.78 3.00
CA SER A 112 14.56 18.39 4.28
C SER A 112 15.96 19.01 4.27
N GLY A 113 16.14 20.05 5.08
CA GLY A 113 17.41 20.76 5.24
C GLY A 113 17.55 22.00 4.35
N PRO A 114 18.70 22.69 4.42
CA PRO A 114 18.91 23.95 3.71
C PRO A 114 18.77 23.80 2.20
N GLY A 115 18.01 24.72 1.56
CA GLY A 115 17.82 24.73 0.11
C GLY A 115 16.77 23.76 -0.43
N THR A 116 16.02 23.08 0.45
CA THR A 116 14.90 22.19 0.10
C THR A 116 13.56 22.92 0.24
N PRO A 117 12.47 22.46 -0.41
CA PRO A 117 11.15 23.08 -0.23
C PRO A 117 10.68 22.99 1.22
N ASP A 118 9.98 24.03 1.69
CA ASP A 118 9.37 24.06 3.02
C ASP A 118 8.12 23.16 3.06
N LEU A 119 8.37 21.87 3.31
CA LEU A 119 7.36 20.83 3.54
C LEU A 119 7.39 20.45 5.02
N ALA A 120 6.37 20.89 5.75
CA ALA A 120 6.28 20.64 7.19
C ALA A 120 6.09 19.16 7.51
N ASP A 121 6.76 18.69 8.56
CA ASP A 121 6.52 17.35 9.13
C ASP A 121 5.08 17.24 9.63
N GLY A 122 4.50 16.05 9.54
CA GLY A 122 3.15 15.78 10.04
C GLY A 122 2.03 16.54 9.32
N SER A 123 2.27 17.00 8.08
CA SER A 123 1.38 17.94 7.40
C SER A 123 0.53 17.35 6.28
N PHE A 124 0.79 16.12 5.86
CA PHE A 124 0.07 15.48 4.75
C PHE A 124 -0.79 14.31 5.24
N ASP A 125 -2.07 14.34 4.87
CA ASP A 125 -3.01 13.26 5.18
C ASP A 125 -2.77 12.05 4.26
N LEU A 126 -2.16 12.30 3.09
CA LEU A 126 -1.76 11.30 2.11
C LEU A 126 -0.46 11.71 1.42
N VAL A 127 0.54 10.82 1.40
CA VAL A 127 1.71 10.92 0.52
C VAL A 127 1.51 9.91 -0.61
N TRP A 128 1.78 10.31 -1.84
CA TRP A 128 1.49 9.54 -3.06
C TRP A 128 2.72 9.49 -3.96
N ALA A 129 3.00 8.32 -4.52
CA ALA A 129 4.13 8.10 -5.42
C ALA A 129 3.82 6.90 -6.35
N GLU A 130 3.23 7.18 -7.52
CA GLU A 130 3.02 6.17 -8.56
C GLU A 130 4.22 6.14 -9.52
N GLY A 131 5.01 5.06 -9.49
CA GLY A 131 6.08 4.84 -10.46
C GLY A 131 7.26 5.81 -10.34
N SER A 132 7.58 6.23 -9.12
CA SER A 132 8.65 7.21 -8.88
C SER A 132 9.60 6.83 -7.73
N ALA A 133 9.15 6.04 -6.75
CA ALA A 133 9.95 5.71 -5.57
C ALA A 133 11.22 4.91 -5.87
N TYR A 134 11.29 4.22 -7.02
CA TYR A 134 12.49 3.50 -7.45
C TYR A 134 13.71 4.43 -7.59
N ILE A 135 13.50 5.73 -7.87
CA ILE A 135 14.56 6.74 -8.02
C ILE A 135 15.42 6.87 -6.75
N ILE A 136 14.81 6.69 -5.57
CA ILE A 136 15.51 6.78 -4.28
C ILE A 136 15.60 5.44 -3.54
N GLY A 137 14.93 4.41 -4.06
CA GLY A 137 14.76 3.10 -3.44
C GLY A 137 13.55 3.04 -2.49
N PHE A 138 12.86 1.90 -2.49
CA PHE A 138 11.63 1.69 -1.71
C PHE A 138 11.84 1.89 -0.20
N ASP A 139 12.92 1.33 0.37
CA ASP A 139 13.21 1.44 1.81
C ASP A 139 13.53 2.89 2.21
N THR A 140 14.27 3.61 1.36
CA THR A 140 14.56 5.04 1.56
C THR A 140 13.27 5.85 1.54
N ALA A 141 12.38 5.60 0.56
CA ALA A 141 11.08 6.25 0.46
C ALA A 141 10.24 6.02 1.73
N LEU A 142 10.12 4.77 2.18
CA LEU A 142 9.39 4.43 3.40
C LEU A 142 9.95 5.13 4.64
N ARG A 143 11.27 5.19 4.78
CA ARG A 143 11.94 5.84 5.93
C ARG A 143 11.78 7.35 5.89
N ASP A 144 12.11 7.98 4.77
CA ASP A 144 12.28 9.43 4.69
C ASP A 144 10.95 10.18 4.52
N TRP A 145 9.97 9.56 3.87
CA TRP A 145 8.66 10.17 3.68
C TRP A 145 7.73 9.97 4.89
N ARG A 146 8.06 9.08 5.82
CA ARG A 146 7.27 8.87 7.06
C ARG A 146 7.01 10.16 7.80
N ARG A 147 8.03 11.02 7.95
CA ARG A 147 7.94 12.27 8.72
C ARG A 147 6.89 13.25 8.15
N LEU A 148 6.58 13.15 6.86
CA LEU A 148 5.67 14.06 6.16
C LEU A 148 4.20 13.74 6.46
N LEU A 149 3.92 12.50 6.87
CA LEU A 149 2.57 12.02 7.17
C LEU A 149 2.05 12.60 8.49
N ALA A 150 0.88 13.22 8.42
CA ALA A 150 0.10 13.58 9.59
C ALA A 150 -0.27 12.34 10.43
N PRO A 151 -0.59 12.49 11.73
CA PRO A 151 -1.10 11.39 12.52
C PRO A 151 -2.31 10.71 11.85
N GLY A 152 -2.20 9.40 11.59
CA GLY A 152 -3.21 8.62 10.87
C GLY A 152 -3.16 8.74 9.34
N GLY A 153 -2.24 9.54 8.79
CA GLY A 153 -1.99 9.68 7.36
C GLY A 153 -1.51 8.38 6.72
N SER A 154 -1.67 8.29 5.40
CA SER A 154 -1.31 7.08 4.64
C SER A 154 -0.30 7.39 3.54
N LEU A 155 0.54 6.42 3.20
CA LEU A 155 1.45 6.46 2.07
C LEU A 155 0.93 5.51 1.00
N VAL A 156 0.85 5.97 -0.25
CA VAL A 156 0.64 5.12 -1.42
C VAL A 156 1.90 5.16 -2.26
N VAL A 157 2.48 4.00 -2.51
CA VAL A 157 3.70 3.85 -3.30
C VAL A 157 3.56 2.67 -4.24
N SER A 158 3.94 2.82 -5.51
CA SER A 158 4.08 1.70 -6.43
C SER A 158 5.54 1.40 -6.77
N HIS A 159 5.83 0.11 -6.94
CA HIS A 159 7.18 -0.40 -7.17
C HIS A 159 7.15 -1.61 -8.09
N CYS A 160 8.19 -1.78 -8.90
CA CYS A 160 8.37 -2.97 -9.72
C CYS A 160 8.67 -4.17 -8.81
N VAL A 161 8.05 -5.32 -9.10
CA VAL A 161 8.14 -6.54 -8.30
C VAL A 161 8.12 -7.77 -9.21
N TRP A 162 8.66 -8.89 -8.71
CA TRP A 162 8.42 -10.19 -9.33
C TRP A 162 6.99 -10.67 -9.05
N THR A 163 6.32 -11.16 -10.10
CA THR A 163 4.99 -11.80 -10.02
C THR A 163 5.08 -13.32 -10.07
N THR A 164 6.28 -13.87 -10.25
CA THR A 164 6.61 -15.29 -10.16
C THR A 164 7.74 -15.53 -9.15
N ASP A 165 7.78 -16.71 -8.54
CA ASP A 165 8.87 -17.13 -7.67
C ASP A 165 10.13 -17.55 -8.45
N GLU A 166 9.97 -17.83 -9.75
CA GLU A 166 11.04 -18.34 -10.64
C GLU A 166 11.22 -17.45 -11.88
N PRO A 167 11.65 -16.19 -11.73
CA PRO A 167 11.92 -15.34 -12.89
C PRO A 167 13.14 -15.83 -13.67
N SER A 168 13.11 -15.61 -14.98
CA SER A 168 14.17 -16.00 -15.91
C SER A 168 15.47 -15.24 -15.66
N ASP A 169 16.60 -15.84 -16.05
CA ASP A 169 17.91 -15.21 -15.92
C ASP A 169 18.02 -13.92 -16.74
N GLU A 170 17.32 -13.85 -17.88
CA GLU A 170 17.27 -12.66 -18.73
C GLU A 170 16.52 -11.51 -18.05
N ALA A 171 15.33 -11.77 -17.51
CA ALA A 171 14.58 -10.76 -16.76
C ALA A 171 15.35 -10.29 -15.52
N ARG A 172 15.97 -11.22 -14.76
CA ARG A 172 16.82 -10.86 -13.61
C ARG A 172 17.99 -9.97 -14.00
N ALA A 173 18.70 -10.32 -15.07
CA ALA A 173 19.83 -9.52 -15.55
C ALA A 173 19.41 -8.10 -15.99
N PHE A 174 18.17 -7.94 -16.48
CA PHE A 174 17.62 -6.65 -16.84
C PHE A 174 17.22 -5.80 -15.62
N TRP A 175 16.47 -6.37 -14.67
CA TRP A 175 15.87 -5.63 -13.55
C TRP A 175 16.78 -5.50 -12.33
N ASP A 176 17.64 -6.47 -12.04
CA ASP A 176 18.42 -6.51 -10.80
C ASP A 176 19.71 -5.67 -10.85
N GLN A 177 19.83 -4.75 -11.82
CA GLN A 177 21.05 -3.95 -12.04
C GLN A 177 21.41 -3.07 -10.84
N ASP A 178 20.40 -2.52 -10.17
CA ASP A 178 20.54 -1.64 -9.00
C ASP A 178 20.25 -2.37 -7.66
N GLY A 179 20.19 -3.70 -7.70
CA GLY A 179 19.85 -4.56 -6.56
C GLY A 179 18.67 -5.50 -6.88
N PRO A 180 18.47 -6.56 -6.07
CA PRO A 180 17.46 -7.57 -6.37
C PRO A 180 16.04 -7.00 -6.26
N MET A 181 15.27 -7.14 -7.33
CA MET A 181 13.82 -6.92 -7.29
C MET A 181 13.18 -8.00 -6.41
N LEU A 182 12.21 -7.61 -5.60
CA LEU A 182 11.55 -8.51 -4.64
C LEU A 182 10.20 -8.98 -5.17
N PRO A 183 9.76 -10.22 -4.83
CA PRO A 183 8.37 -10.63 -5.07
C PRO A 183 7.41 -9.84 -4.17
N VAL A 184 6.14 -9.77 -4.56
CA VAL A 184 5.08 -9.02 -3.84
C VAL A 184 5.08 -9.33 -2.33
N ALA A 185 5.19 -10.60 -1.95
CA ALA A 185 5.18 -11.03 -0.55
C ALA A 185 6.38 -10.52 0.24
N ALA A 186 7.59 -10.57 -0.34
CA ALA A 186 8.80 -10.08 0.31
C ALA A 186 8.81 -8.54 0.41
N GLN A 187 8.33 -7.85 -0.62
CA GLN A 187 8.18 -6.39 -0.60
C GLN A 187 7.15 -5.94 0.45
N THR A 188 6.06 -6.70 0.60
CA THR A 188 5.06 -6.50 1.67
C THR A 188 5.70 -6.67 3.05
N ALA A 189 6.51 -7.73 3.23
CA ALA A 189 7.23 -7.97 4.48
C ALA A 189 8.22 -6.83 4.80
N ALA A 190 8.91 -6.29 3.79
CA ALA A 190 9.80 -5.15 3.96
C ALA A 190 9.04 -3.89 4.45
N ALA A 191 7.85 -3.61 3.90
CA ALA A 191 7.01 -2.51 4.38
C ALA A 191 6.59 -2.68 5.84
N VAL A 192 6.18 -3.90 6.23
CA VAL A 192 5.83 -4.21 7.63
C VAL A 192 7.04 -4.06 8.55
N ALA A 193 8.20 -4.60 8.16
CA ALA A 193 9.44 -4.49 8.92
C ALA A 193 9.92 -3.03 9.07
N ALA A 194 9.63 -2.18 8.10
CA ALA A 194 9.90 -0.75 8.19
C ALA A 194 9.00 -0.02 9.22
N GLY A 195 7.97 -0.68 9.76
CA GLY A 195 7.04 -0.12 10.75
C GLY A 195 5.76 0.45 10.14
N TYR A 196 5.32 -0.08 9.00
CA TYR A 196 4.03 0.27 8.40
C TYR A 196 3.03 -0.88 8.57
N HIS A 197 1.76 -0.52 8.72
CA HIS A 197 0.64 -1.42 8.49
C HIS A 197 0.22 -1.39 7.03
N VAL A 198 -0.09 -2.55 6.47
CA VAL A 198 -0.57 -2.67 5.10
C VAL A 198 -2.08 -2.46 5.10
N LEU A 199 -2.55 -1.45 4.37
CA LEU A 199 -3.98 -1.21 4.16
C LEU A 199 -4.49 -2.04 2.99
N GLY A 200 -3.67 -2.17 1.94
CA GLY A 200 -3.91 -3.06 0.82
C GLY A 200 -2.73 -3.08 -0.14
N VAL A 201 -2.71 -4.13 -0.97
CA VAL A 201 -1.75 -4.32 -2.06
C VAL A 201 -2.55 -4.53 -3.34
N ARG A 202 -2.07 -4.00 -4.45
CA ARG A 202 -2.63 -4.21 -5.79
C ARG A 202 -1.51 -4.44 -6.77
N VAL A 203 -1.52 -5.58 -7.45
CA VAL A 203 -0.73 -5.74 -8.67
C VAL A 203 -1.48 -5.00 -9.78
N GLN A 204 -0.81 -4.07 -10.45
CA GLN A 204 -1.39 -3.30 -11.54
C GLN A 204 -1.75 -4.24 -12.70
N PRO A 205 -2.93 -4.06 -13.31
CA PRO A 205 -3.36 -4.90 -14.43
C PRO A 205 -2.53 -4.62 -15.69
N GLU A 206 -2.53 -5.56 -16.64
CA GLU A 206 -1.88 -5.39 -17.95
C GLU A 206 -2.32 -4.11 -18.67
N SER A 207 -3.58 -3.67 -18.49
CA SER A 207 -4.08 -2.42 -19.08
C SER A 207 -3.32 -1.18 -18.63
N ASP A 208 -2.77 -1.18 -17.41
CA ASP A 208 -1.96 -0.06 -16.90
C ASP A 208 -0.62 0.05 -17.64
N TRP A 209 -0.06 -1.09 -18.07
CA TRP A 209 1.14 -1.14 -18.89
C TRP A 209 0.85 -0.70 -20.32
N ASP A 210 -0.30 -1.10 -20.87
CA ASP A 210 -0.73 -0.64 -22.20
C ASP A 210 -0.92 0.88 -22.25
N GLU A 211 -1.51 1.48 -21.20
CA GLU A 211 -1.66 2.95 -21.10
C GLU A 211 -0.33 3.70 -21.15
N TYR A 212 0.77 3.06 -20.73
CA TYR A 212 2.12 3.63 -20.76
C TYR A 212 2.89 3.28 -22.04
N TYR A 213 3.03 1.99 -22.36
CA TYR A 213 3.91 1.52 -23.42
C TYR A 213 3.35 1.71 -24.83
N VAL A 214 2.03 1.66 -25.04
CA VAL A 214 1.44 1.88 -26.37
C VAL A 214 1.75 3.29 -26.91
N PRO A 215 1.51 4.39 -26.18
CA PRO A 215 1.90 5.72 -26.66
C PRO A 215 3.42 5.90 -26.73
N LEU A 216 4.20 5.34 -25.79
CA LEU A 216 5.66 5.41 -25.84
C LEU A 216 6.24 4.72 -27.08
N ALA A 217 5.71 3.54 -27.45
CA ALA A 217 6.12 2.84 -28.66
C ALA A 217 5.87 3.68 -29.92
N ARG A 218 4.75 4.42 -29.99
CA ARG A 218 4.49 5.35 -31.11
C ARG A 218 5.50 6.50 -31.16
N HIS A 219 5.93 7.02 -30.01
CA HIS A 219 6.98 8.05 -29.96
C HIS A 219 8.32 7.49 -30.45
N VAL A 220 8.66 6.25 -30.05
CA VAL A 220 9.85 5.54 -30.54
C VAL A 220 9.83 5.32 -32.05
N GLU A 221 8.66 5.05 -32.64
CA GLU A 221 8.48 4.90 -34.09
C GLU A 221 8.60 6.23 -34.84
N ALA A 222 8.15 7.34 -34.24
CA ALA A 222 8.12 8.65 -34.87
C ALA A 222 9.41 9.47 -34.69
N ALA A 223 10.27 9.11 -33.73
CA ALA A 223 11.46 9.88 -33.38
C ALA A 223 12.54 9.85 -34.48
N ASP A 224 13.25 10.97 -34.65
CA ASP A 224 14.41 11.07 -35.53
C ASP A 224 15.66 10.51 -34.83
N PRO A 225 16.20 9.34 -35.24
CA PRO A 225 17.37 8.74 -34.60
C PRO A 225 18.66 9.55 -34.80
N SER A 226 18.67 10.53 -35.70
CA SER A 226 19.82 11.41 -35.92
C SER A 226 19.88 12.60 -34.94
N ALA A 227 18.81 12.83 -34.18
CA ALA A 227 18.80 13.86 -33.14
C ALA A 227 19.81 13.55 -32.02
N PRO A 228 20.47 14.56 -31.42
CA PRO A 228 21.44 14.35 -30.34
C PRO A 228 20.87 13.50 -29.20
N GLY A 229 21.61 12.46 -28.78
CA GLY A 229 21.21 11.55 -27.70
C GLY A 229 20.09 10.56 -28.05
N MET A 230 19.35 10.76 -29.14
CA MET A 230 18.16 9.97 -29.47
C MET A 230 18.47 8.50 -29.79
N ALA A 231 19.60 8.22 -30.43
CA ALA A 231 20.02 6.83 -30.69
C ALA A 231 20.14 6.01 -29.39
N TRP A 232 20.64 6.61 -28.30
CA TRP A 232 20.72 5.96 -26.99
C TRP A 232 19.32 5.79 -26.38
N ALA A 233 18.50 6.84 -26.39
CA ALA A 233 17.15 6.80 -25.83
C ALA A 233 16.29 5.73 -26.53
N LEU A 234 16.33 5.68 -27.86
CA LEU A 234 15.64 4.64 -28.66
C LEU A 234 16.15 3.24 -28.35
N ALA A 235 17.45 3.04 -28.20
CA ALA A 235 18.00 1.73 -27.87
C ALA A 235 17.53 1.25 -26.48
N SER A 236 17.60 2.14 -25.48
CA SER A 236 17.15 1.84 -24.11
C SER A 236 15.66 1.52 -24.07
N THR A 237 14.82 2.39 -24.65
CA THR A 237 13.36 2.19 -24.64
C THR A 237 12.94 0.95 -25.44
N ARG A 238 13.60 0.64 -26.56
CA ARG A 238 13.31 -0.60 -27.32
C ARG A 238 13.68 -1.86 -26.54
N ALA A 239 14.76 -1.83 -25.77
CA ALA A 239 15.13 -2.95 -24.91
C ALA A 239 14.07 -3.17 -23.81
N GLU A 240 13.59 -2.10 -23.19
CA GLU A 240 12.50 -2.17 -22.20
C GLU A 240 11.19 -2.69 -22.82
N LEU A 241 10.79 -2.19 -23.99
CA LEU A 241 9.60 -2.67 -24.71
C LEU A 241 9.72 -4.15 -25.10
N ALA A 242 10.92 -4.60 -25.51
CA ALA A 242 11.18 -6.01 -25.79
C ALA A 242 11.09 -6.87 -24.52
N MET A 243 11.69 -6.41 -23.42
CA MET A 243 11.61 -7.08 -22.12
C MET A 243 10.15 -7.25 -21.69
N ARG A 244 9.32 -6.20 -21.85
CA ARG A 244 7.89 -6.29 -21.54
C ARG A 244 7.15 -7.29 -22.42
N ARG A 245 7.45 -7.30 -23.72
CA ARG A 245 6.80 -8.22 -24.67
C ARG A 245 7.15 -9.68 -24.38
N ASP A 246 8.41 -9.94 -24.05
CA ASP A 246 8.96 -11.30 -23.97
C ASP A 246 8.86 -11.88 -22.54
N HIS A 247 8.86 -11.05 -21.51
CA HIS A 247 8.91 -11.44 -20.08
C HIS A 247 7.86 -10.76 -19.19
N GLY A 248 6.87 -10.07 -19.77
CA GLY A 248 5.91 -9.25 -19.00
C GLY A 248 4.99 -10.00 -18.04
N GLU A 249 4.94 -11.33 -18.09
CA GLU A 249 4.21 -12.16 -17.11
C GLU A 249 5.04 -12.46 -15.85
N GLU A 250 6.35 -12.24 -15.89
CA GLU A 250 7.29 -12.56 -14.81
C GLU A 250 7.42 -11.42 -13.78
N TYR A 251 7.15 -10.19 -14.19
CA TYR A 251 7.22 -9.00 -13.33
C TYR A 251 6.05 -8.06 -13.56
N GLY A 252 5.79 -7.21 -12.57
CA GLY A 252 4.70 -6.26 -12.60
C GLY A 252 4.99 -5.06 -11.71
N TYR A 253 4.07 -4.11 -11.67
CA TYR A 253 4.07 -3.07 -10.65
C TYR A 253 3.08 -3.46 -9.56
N ALA A 254 3.54 -3.50 -8.31
CA ALA A 254 2.65 -3.58 -7.16
C ALA A 254 2.58 -2.23 -6.48
N ALA A 255 1.36 -1.81 -6.17
CA ALA A 255 1.07 -0.61 -5.41
C ALA A 255 0.62 -0.98 -4.00
N TYR A 256 1.14 -0.24 -3.03
CA TYR A 256 0.99 -0.47 -1.61
C TYR A 256 0.33 0.75 -0.99
N ALA A 257 -0.84 0.55 -0.37
CA ALA A 257 -1.42 1.53 0.53
C ALA A 257 -0.97 1.18 1.96
N LEU A 258 -0.23 2.08 2.60
CA LEU A 258 0.49 1.87 3.84
C LEU A 258 0.11 2.92 4.87
N ARG A 259 0.17 2.57 6.15
CA ARG A 259 0.00 3.52 7.27
C ARG A 259 1.09 3.32 8.30
N PRO A 260 1.81 4.35 8.76
CA PRO A 260 2.78 4.19 9.85
C PRO A 260 2.12 3.55 11.07
N ALA A 261 2.80 2.60 11.70
CA ALA A 261 2.40 2.07 12.99
C ALA A 261 2.48 3.18 14.05
N ASP A 262 1.55 3.19 15.00
CA ASP A 262 1.60 4.12 16.13
C ASP A 262 2.72 3.68 17.08
N PRO A 263 3.79 4.48 17.25
CA PRO A 263 4.97 4.07 18.02
C PRO A 263 4.67 3.91 19.52
N ARG A 264 3.50 4.34 20.01
CA ARG A 264 3.08 4.12 21.40
C ARG A 264 2.78 2.66 21.70
N TRP A 265 2.34 1.90 20.69
CA TRP A 265 1.89 0.52 20.88
C TRP A 265 2.91 -0.46 20.31
N THR A 266 3.53 -1.26 21.17
CA THR A 266 4.32 -2.41 20.72
C THR A 266 3.38 -3.58 20.48
N THR A 267 3.27 -4.01 19.22
CA THR A 267 2.43 -5.15 18.84
C THR A 267 3.27 -6.37 18.52
N ARG A 268 2.86 -7.55 19.00
CA ARG A 268 3.57 -8.80 18.76
C ARG A 268 2.63 -10.01 18.87
N PRO A 269 3.01 -11.17 18.31
CA PRO A 269 2.37 -12.44 18.65
C PRO A 269 2.35 -12.68 20.17
N GLU A 270 1.24 -13.24 20.64
CA GLU A 270 1.11 -13.83 21.96
C GLU A 270 2.14 -14.95 22.16
N THR A 271 2.71 -15.02 23.35
CA THR A 271 3.55 -16.12 23.83
C THR A 271 2.85 -16.87 24.96
N ALA A 272 3.35 -18.05 25.33
CA ALA A 272 2.78 -18.80 26.45
C ALA A 272 2.79 -18.03 27.80
N ALA A 273 3.71 -17.08 27.97
CA ALA A 273 3.77 -16.23 29.16
C ALA A 273 2.63 -15.20 29.24
N ASP A 274 1.98 -14.90 28.10
CA ASP A 274 0.94 -13.89 28.03
C ASP A 274 -0.46 -14.46 28.30
N ILE A 275 -0.63 -15.79 28.39
CA ILE A 275 -1.95 -16.44 28.44
C ILE A 275 -2.82 -15.90 29.59
N GLU A 276 -2.26 -15.76 30.79
CA GLU A 276 -2.98 -15.22 31.95
C GLU A 276 -3.38 -13.75 31.75
N ALA A 277 -2.50 -12.95 31.16
CA ALA A 277 -2.77 -11.55 30.86
C ALA A 277 -3.83 -11.40 29.75
N VAL A 278 -3.77 -12.24 28.70
CA VAL A 278 -4.79 -12.28 27.64
C VAL A 278 -6.16 -12.68 28.19
N HIS A 279 -6.21 -13.67 29.08
CA HIS A 279 -7.46 -14.05 29.76
C HIS A 279 -8.01 -12.86 30.57
N SER A 280 -7.15 -12.15 31.30
CA SER A 280 -7.51 -10.98 32.09
C SER A 280 -8.02 -9.82 31.22
N VAL A 281 -7.37 -9.55 30.09
CA VAL A 281 -7.76 -8.50 29.14
C VAL A 281 -9.14 -8.77 28.55
N ASN A 282 -9.42 -10.01 28.14
CA ASN A 282 -10.75 -10.40 27.64
C ASN A 282 -11.80 -10.30 28.75
N SER A 283 -11.51 -10.81 29.94
CA SER A 283 -12.43 -10.72 31.09
C SER A 283 -12.77 -9.29 31.48
N ALA A 284 -11.83 -8.36 31.31
CA ALA A 284 -12.05 -6.93 31.60
C ALA A 284 -12.77 -6.18 30.47
N ALA A 285 -12.61 -6.61 29.21
CA ALA A 285 -13.15 -5.93 28.05
C ALA A 285 -14.63 -6.26 27.76
N PHE A 286 -15.10 -7.43 28.20
CA PHE A 286 -16.44 -7.94 27.92
C PHE A 286 -17.29 -8.05 29.20
N PRO A 287 -18.63 -8.00 29.09
CA PRO A 287 -19.52 -8.02 30.25
C PRO A 287 -19.63 -9.40 30.92
N THR A 288 -19.27 -10.48 30.23
CA THR A 288 -19.28 -11.86 30.74
C THR A 288 -17.90 -12.49 30.57
N PRO A 289 -17.58 -13.59 31.29
CA PRO A 289 -16.32 -14.30 31.10
C PRO A 289 -16.28 -15.15 29.83
N ASP A 290 -17.33 -15.11 28.99
CA ASP A 290 -17.51 -16.02 27.87
C ASP A 290 -16.41 -15.82 26.81
N GLU A 291 -15.98 -14.59 26.53
CA GLU A 291 -14.91 -14.32 25.58
C GLU A 291 -13.54 -14.80 26.06
N ALA A 292 -13.27 -14.72 27.36
CA ALA A 292 -12.03 -15.25 27.92
C ALA A 292 -12.02 -16.79 27.83
N GLY A 293 -13.15 -17.44 28.17
CA GLY A 293 -13.32 -18.89 28.01
C GLY A 293 -13.28 -19.35 26.55
N LEU A 294 -13.82 -18.55 25.62
CA LEU A 294 -13.76 -18.79 24.18
C LEU A 294 -12.32 -18.85 23.68
N VAL A 295 -11.48 -17.88 24.08
CA VAL A 295 -10.06 -17.87 23.69
C VAL A 295 -9.35 -19.11 24.20
N ASP A 296 -9.62 -19.53 25.44
CA ASP A 296 -9.01 -20.73 26.02
C ASP A 296 -9.46 -22.01 25.30
N ALA A 297 -10.74 -22.11 24.95
CA ALA A 297 -11.28 -23.22 24.18
C ALA A 297 -10.70 -23.28 22.75
N LEU A 298 -10.61 -22.12 22.07
CA LEU A 298 -10.01 -22.02 20.75
C LEU A 298 -8.52 -22.39 20.77
N ARG A 299 -7.79 -21.98 21.81
CA ARG A 299 -6.37 -22.32 21.98
C ARG A 299 -6.13 -23.83 22.13
N ALA A 300 -7.09 -24.55 22.71
CA ALA A 300 -7.04 -26.00 22.85
C ALA A 300 -7.47 -26.77 21.58
N ASP A 301 -8.09 -26.11 20.60
CA ASP A 301 -8.56 -26.73 19.36
C ASP A 301 -7.50 -26.63 18.23
N PRO A 302 -6.81 -27.72 17.88
CA PRO A 302 -5.77 -27.71 16.84
C PRO A 302 -6.31 -27.47 15.42
N SER A 303 -7.62 -27.60 15.20
CA SER A 303 -8.26 -27.30 13.92
C SER A 303 -8.60 -25.81 13.75
N ALA A 304 -8.72 -25.08 14.87
CA ALA A 304 -9.06 -23.67 14.91
C ALA A 304 -7.83 -22.76 15.18
N TRP A 305 -6.96 -23.18 16.10
CA TRP A 305 -5.83 -22.38 16.55
C TRP A 305 -4.75 -22.29 15.48
N LEU A 306 -4.35 -21.06 15.16
CA LEU A 306 -3.29 -20.78 14.21
C LEU A 306 -2.12 -20.12 14.97
N PRO A 307 -1.06 -20.87 15.32
CA PRO A 307 0.08 -20.34 16.07
C PRO A 307 0.64 -19.10 15.40
N GLY A 308 0.79 -17.99 16.14
CA GLY A 308 1.27 -16.72 15.59
C GLY A 308 0.20 -15.85 14.92
N LEU A 309 -1.10 -16.14 15.11
CA LEU A 309 -2.22 -15.25 14.76
C LEU A 309 -3.09 -14.85 15.98
N SER A 310 -2.50 -14.97 17.16
CA SER A 310 -2.98 -14.40 18.42
C SER A 310 -2.03 -13.25 18.76
N TYR A 311 -2.52 -12.02 18.91
CA TYR A 311 -1.70 -10.81 19.01
C TYR A 311 -2.07 -9.96 20.21
N VAL A 312 -1.05 -9.32 20.78
CA VAL A 312 -1.17 -8.35 21.88
C VAL A 312 -0.63 -6.99 21.46
N ALA A 313 -1.17 -5.93 22.04
CA ALA A 313 -0.58 -4.59 22.04
C ALA A 313 -0.22 -4.17 23.46
N GLN A 314 1.02 -3.72 23.65
CA GLN A 314 1.56 -3.24 24.93
C GLN A 314 1.88 -1.74 24.85
N ASP A 315 1.76 -1.03 25.98
CA ASP A 315 2.18 0.38 26.11
C ASP A 315 3.71 0.46 26.16
N GLY A 316 4.33 0.56 24.98
CA GLY A 316 5.77 0.38 24.81
C GLY A 316 6.26 -1.07 24.97
N PRO A 317 7.58 -1.32 24.85
CA PRO A 317 8.16 -2.67 24.80
C PRO A 317 7.99 -3.51 26.07
N ASP A 318 8.00 -2.85 27.23
CA ASP A 318 7.95 -3.50 28.55
C ASP A 318 6.63 -3.21 29.29
N GLY A 319 5.63 -2.67 28.60
CA GLY A 319 4.34 -2.29 29.18
C GLY A 319 3.36 -3.45 29.35
N ASP A 320 2.31 -3.20 30.12
CA ASP A 320 1.19 -4.12 30.27
C ASP A 320 0.44 -4.31 28.95
N ILE A 321 -0.15 -5.48 28.76
CA ILE A 321 -1.01 -5.76 27.61
C ILE A 321 -2.29 -4.92 27.73
N ALA A 322 -2.45 -3.98 26.81
CA ALA A 322 -3.59 -3.08 26.74
C ALA A 322 -4.70 -3.59 25.81
N ALA A 323 -4.35 -4.36 24.78
CA ALA A 323 -5.30 -4.90 23.83
C ALA A 323 -4.88 -6.26 23.27
N TYR A 324 -5.87 -6.98 22.76
CA TYR A 324 -5.74 -8.33 22.22
C TYR A 324 -6.59 -8.49 20.96
N ALA A 325 -6.09 -9.24 19.97
CA ALA A 325 -6.88 -9.69 18.83
C ALA A 325 -6.46 -11.10 18.41
N LEU A 326 -7.46 -11.90 18.03
CA LEU A 326 -7.28 -13.28 17.61
C LEU A 326 -7.86 -13.51 16.21
N LEU A 327 -7.08 -14.18 15.36
CA LEU A 327 -7.60 -14.82 14.14
C LEU A 327 -7.55 -16.34 14.30
N THR A 328 -8.69 -16.99 14.12
CA THR A 328 -8.81 -18.45 14.09
C THR A 328 -9.27 -18.95 12.75
N ARG A 329 -8.94 -20.21 12.42
CA ARG A 329 -9.42 -20.87 11.21
C ARG A 329 -10.95 -20.97 11.21
N CYS A 330 -11.57 -20.54 10.13
CA CYS A 330 -12.97 -20.79 9.80
C CYS A 330 -13.06 -21.25 8.33
N ARG A 331 -14.26 -21.50 7.81
CA ARG A 331 -14.48 -21.81 6.38
C ARG A 331 -15.63 -21.00 5.82
N VAL A 332 -15.56 -20.68 4.53
CA VAL A 332 -16.68 -20.16 3.74
C VAL A 332 -16.97 -21.19 2.66
N GLY A 333 -18.10 -21.90 2.80
CA GLY A 333 -18.30 -23.15 2.06
C GLY A 333 -17.16 -24.12 2.36
N ASP A 334 -16.41 -24.51 1.32
CA ASP A 334 -15.24 -25.38 1.47
C ASP A 334 -13.88 -24.67 1.48
N THR A 335 -13.87 -23.34 1.37
CA THR A 335 -12.64 -22.57 1.32
C THR A 335 -12.23 -22.12 2.71
N PRO A 336 -10.97 -22.39 3.14
CA PRO A 336 -10.48 -21.85 4.40
C PRO A 336 -10.46 -20.32 4.43
N ALA A 337 -10.80 -19.75 5.58
CA ALA A 337 -10.74 -18.32 5.86
C ALA A 337 -10.41 -18.10 7.35
N LEU A 338 -10.34 -16.84 7.78
CA LEU A 338 -10.08 -16.48 9.17
C LEU A 338 -11.27 -15.75 9.80
N ALA A 339 -11.56 -16.05 11.06
CA ALA A 339 -12.50 -15.30 11.88
C ALA A 339 -11.72 -14.41 12.85
N LEU A 340 -12.00 -13.10 12.84
CA LEU A 340 -11.45 -12.13 13.79
C LEU A 340 -12.35 -12.02 15.01
N ALA A 341 -12.03 -12.77 16.06
CA ALA A 341 -12.70 -12.68 17.36
C ALA A 341 -11.93 -13.46 18.44
N PRO A 342 -11.91 -12.96 19.70
CA PRO A 342 -12.37 -11.64 20.10
C PRO A 342 -11.36 -10.53 19.73
N VAL A 343 -11.82 -9.28 19.79
CA VAL A 343 -10.96 -8.10 19.84
C VAL A 343 -11.24 -7.40 21.17
N ALA A 344 -10.24 -7.35 22.05
CA ALA A 344 -10.39 -6.84 23.40
C ALA A 344 -9.46 -5.65 23.64
N THR A 345 -9.90 -4.69 24.45
CA THR A 345 -9.07 -3.59 24.95
C THR A 345 -9.49 -3.30 26.38
N VAL A 346 -8.52 -3.26 27.30
CA VAL A 346 -8.81 -2.97 28.71
C VAL A 346 -9.53 -1.62 28.84
N PRO A 347 -10.53 -1.48 29.73
CA PRO A 347 -11.38 -0.29 29.79
C PRO A 347 -10.61 1.04 29.84
N ASP A 348 -9.55 1.10 30.65
CA ASP A 348 -8.76 2.32 30.87
C ASP A 348 -7.88 2.71 29.68
N ARG A 349 -7.73 1.85 28.68
CA ARG A 349 -6.94 2.09 27.46
C ARG A 349 -7.82 2.18 26.20
N GLN A 350 -9.14 2.17 26.35
CA GLN A 350 -10.05 2.33 25.24
C GLN A 350 -9.96 3.73 24.64
N ARG A 351 -10.17 3.83 23.32
CA ARG A 351 -10.09 5.09 22.54
C ARG A 351 -8.69 5.71 22.48
N GLU A 352 -7.66 5.04 23.00
CA GLU A 352 -6.26 5.49 22.90
C GLU A 352 -5.51 4.92 21.68
N GLY A 353 -6.08 3.91 21.00
CA GLY A 353 -5.53 3.32 19.78
C GLY A 353 -5.05 1.87 19.88
N ALA A 354 -4.95 1.30 21.08
CA ALA A 354 -4.45 -0.07 21.30
C ALA A 354 -5.21 -1.13 20.48
N GLY A 355 -6.54 -1.09 20.50
CA GLY A 355 -7.39 -1.99 19.71
C GLY A 355 -7.21 -1.85 18.20
N GLN A 356 -6.83 -0.67 17.70
CA GLN A 356 -6.53 -0.49 16.28
C GLN A 356 -5.15 -1.03 15.93
N ALA A 357 -4.16 -0.79 16.79
CA ALA A 357 -2.80 -1.28 16.62
C ALA A 357 -2.77 -2.81 16.54
N VAL A 358 -3.40 -3.49 17.50
CA VAL A 358 -3.41 -4.97 17.55
C VAL A 358 -4.15 -5.60 16.37
N VAL A 359 -5.28 -5.01 15.94
CA VAL A 359 -6.03 -5.50 14.77
C VAL A 359 -5.21 -5.33 13.49
N ARG A 360 -4.54 -4.19 13.29
CA ARG A 360 -3.69 -4.02 12.10
C ARG A 360 -2.53 -5.01 12.09
N ALA A 361 -1.86 -5.19 13.24
CA ALA A 361 -0.74 -6.12 13.35
C ALA A 361 -1.14 -7.57 13.04
N VAL A 362 -2.28 -8.05 13.54
CA VAL A 362 -2.73 -9.43 13.26
C VAL A 362 -3.19 -9.60 11.81
N LEU A 363 -3.74 -8.55 11.17
CA LEU A 363 -4.07 -8.57 9.74
C LEU A 363 -2.81 -8.58 8.86
N ASP A 364 -1.77 -7.82 9.23
CA ASP A 364 -0.48 -7.89 8.55
C ASP A 364 0.14 -9.28 8.69
N ALA A 365 0.08 -9.89 9.88
CA ALA A 365 0.53 -11.25 10.09
C ALA A 365 -0.21 -12.28 9.23
N ALA A 366 -1.53 -12.11 9.08
CA ALA A 366 -2.33 -12.95 8.19
C ALA A 366 -1.91 -12.78 6.71
N ARG A 367 -1.70 -11.55 6.24
CA ARG A 367 -1.19 -11.27 4.89
C ARG A 367 0.15 -11.94 4.61
N LEU A 368 1.10 -11.79 5.54
CA LEU A 368 2.44 -12.36 5.39
C LEU A 368 2.46 -13.90 5.42
N ARG A 369 1.36 -14.53 5.86
CA ARG A 369 1.17 -15.99 5.80
C ARG A 369 0.41 -16.46 4.56
N GLY A 370 0.05 -15.55 3.65
CA GLY A 370 -0.74 -15.87 2.47
C GLY A 370 -2.21 -16.17 2.76
N GLU A 371 -2.74 -15.73 3.91
CA GLU A 371 -4.16 -15.87 4.22
C GLU A 371 -4.96 -14.86 3.38
N ARG A 372 -6.08 -15.31 2.81
CA ARG A 372 -6.76 -14.55 1.74
C ARG A 372 -8.00 -13.78 2.20
N LEU A 373 -8.65 -14.23 3.28
CA LEU A 373 -9.94 -13.70 3.70
C LEU A 373 -10.05 -13.70 5.22
N VAL A 374 -10.42 -12.53 5.77
CA VAL A 374 -10.79 -12.37 7.17
C VAL A 374 -12.26 -11.95 7.25
N LEU A 375 -13.00 -12.59 8.15
CA LEU A 375 -14.39 -12.32 8.45
C LEU A 375 -14.53 -11.85 9.89
N VAL A 376 -15.50 -10.97 10.14
CA VAL A 376 -15.80 -10.49 11.47
C VAL A 376 -17.29 -10.26 11.63
N LEU A 377 -17.83 -10.68 12.77
CA LEU A 377 -19.14 -10.26 13.22
C LEU A 377 -18.92 -9.13 14.23
N GLY A 378 -19.35 -7.90 13.91
CA GLY A 378 -19.04 -6.78 14.77
C GLY A 378 -19.69 -5.45 14.38
N HIS A 379 -19.29 -4.38 15.07
CA HIS A 379 -19.95 -3.09 14.92
C HIS A 379 -19.69 -2.44 13.53
N PRO A 380 -20.75 -2.03 12.81
CA PRO A 380 -20.64 -1.43 11.48
C PRO A 380 -19.93 -0.06 11.47
N GLY A 381 -19.77 0.60 12.62
CA GLY A 381 -18.98 1.82 12.76
C GLY A 381 -17.50 1.60 13.15
N TYR A 382 -17.13 0.36 13.52
CA TYR A 382 -15.76 0.05 13.95
C TYR A 382 -14.95 -0.54 12.80
N TYR A 383 -15.33 -1.69 12.27
CA TYR A 383 -14.48 -2.47 11.36
C TYR A 383 -14.22 -1.85 9.97
N PRO A 384 -15.07 -0.98 9.39
CA PRO A 384 -14.75 -0.34 8.11
C PRO A 384 -13.46 0.47 8.10
N ARG A 385 -12.95 0.92 9.26
CA ARG A 385 -11.65 1.61 9.36
C ARG A 385 -10.43 0.74 9.01
N PHE A 386 -10.61 -0.58 8.94
CA PHE A 386 -9.60 -1.54 8.51
C PHE A 386 -9.84 -2.07 7.09
N GLY A 387 -10.87 -1.56 6.38
CA GLY A 387 -11.23 -1.98 5.03
C GLY A 387 -12.31 -3.07 4.98
N PHE A 388 -12.85 -3.51 6.12
CA PHE A 388 -13.97 -4.45 6.13
C PHE A 388 -15.22 -3.85 5.48
N VAL A 389 -15.90 -4.65 4.68
CA VAL A 389 -17.18 -4.31 4.04
C VAL A 389 -18.22 -5.40 4.33
N PRO A 390 -19.53 -5.15 4.19
CA PRO A 390 -20.55 -6.19 4.39
C PRO A 390 -20.24 -7.47 3.59
N ALA A 391 -20.26 -8.61 4.26
CA ALA A 391 -19.84 -9.90 3.68
C ALA A 391 -20.80 -10.37 2.57
N SER A 392 -22.05 -9.90 2.61
CA SER A 392 -23.08 -10.11 1.59
C SER A 392 -22.67 -9.60 0.20
N ARG A 393 -21.76 -8.61 0.12
CA ARG A 393 -21.17 -8.15 -1.16
C ARG A 393 -20.43 -9.26 -1.90
N TYR A 394 -19.95 -10.27 -1.16
CA TYR A 394 -19.26 -11.43 -1.70
C TYR A 394 -20.14 -12.70 -1.68
N GLY A 395 -21.43 -12.58 -1.39
CA GLY A 395 -22.32 -13.74 -1.26
C GLY A 395 -22.01 -14.61 -0.04
N ILE A 396 -21.38 -14.05 1.00
CA ILE A 396 -21.10 -14.75 2.26
C ILE A 396 -22.20 -14.45 3.26
N ARG A 397 -22.69 -15.50 3.95
CA ARG A 397 -23.77 -15.40 4.94
C ARG A 397 -23.47 -16.17 6.23
N PRO A 398 -23.90 -15.68 7.41
CA PRO A 398 -23.85 -16.43 8.66
C PRO A 398 -24.90 -17.56 8.68
N GLY A 399 -24.68 -18.54 9.56
CA GLY A 399 -25.63 -19.64 9.82
C GLY A 399 -26.78 -19.27 10.76
N PHE A 400 -26.80 -18.04 11.27
CA PHE A 400 -27.72 -17.52 12.28
C PHE A 400 -28.16 -16.09 11.90
N ASP A 401 -29.25 -15.62 12.51
CA ASP A 401 -29.87 -14.34 12.17
C ASP A 401 -29.11 -13.16 12.80
N VAL A 402 -28.59 -12.27 11.95
CA VAL A 402 -27.91 -11.02 12.32
C VAL A 402 -28.15 -9.95 11.25
N PRO A 403 -28.09 -8.66 11.61
CA PRO A 403 -28.11 -7.58 10.62
C PRO A 403 -27.00 -7.75 9.57
N ASP A 404 -27.29 -7.45 8.30
CA ASP A 404 -26.37 -7.62 7.17
C ASP A 404 -25.06 -6.83 7.38
N GLU A 405 -25.18 -5.62 7.93
CA GLU A 405 -24.07 -4.73 8.21
C GLU A 405 -23.14 -5.21 9.33
N ALA A 406 -23.57 -6.18 10.14
CA ALA A 406 -22.78 -6.70 11.24
C ALA A 406 -21.78 -7.77 10.78
N MET A 407 -22.12 -8.56 9.76
CA MET A 407 -21.24 -9.57 9.19
C MET A 407 -20.40 -8.95 8.08
N MET A 408 -19.10 -8.85 8.30
CA MET A 408 -18.18 -8.16 7.39
C MET A 408 -17.03 -9.06 6.93
N ALA A 409 -16.49 -8.74 5.76
CA ALA A 409 -15.39 -9.43 5.11
C ALA A 409 -14.29 -8.44 4.70
N LEU A 410 -13.05 -8.90 4.78
CA LEU A 410 -11.85 -8.22 4.29
C LEU A 410 -11.02 -9.22 3.47
N PRO A 411 -11.05 -9.11 2.13
CA PRO A 411 -10.07 -9.78 1.29
C PRO A 411 -8.68 -9.18 1.55
N LEU A 412 -7.73 -10.04 1.86
CA LEU A 412 -6.33 -9.68 2.08
C LEU A 412 -5.49 -9.78 0.80
N ASP A 413 -5.97 -10.59 -0.13
CA ASP A 413 -5.37 -10.90 -1.42
C ASP A 413 -6.48 -10.92 -2.49
N ASP A 414 -6.23 -10.26 -3.61
CA ASP A 414 -7.15 -10.15 -4.75
C ASP A 414 -6.73 -10.93 -5.99
N SER A 415 -5.66 -11.73 -5.89
CA SER A 415 -5.19 -12.61 -6.97
C SER A 415 -6.20 -13.67 -7.40
N ALA A 416 -7.19 -13.97 -6.55
CA ALA A 416 -8.26 -14.90 -6.85
C ALA A 416 -9.60 -14.45 -6.25
N PRO A 417 -10.75 -14.93 -6.81
CA PRO A 417 -12.06 -14.56 -6.32
C PRO A 417 -12.26 -14.88 -4.84
N VAL A 418 -13.05 -14.03 -4.17
CA VAL A 418 -13.50 -14.26 -2.80
C VAL A 418 -14.50 -15.43 -2.80
N PRO A 419 -14.34 -16.44 -1.91
CA PRO A 419 -15.28 -17.55 -1.82
C PRO A 419 -16.66 -17.08 -1.40
N GLN A 420 -17.69 -17.78 -1.88
CA GLN A 420 -19.10 -17.51 -1.55
C GLN A 420 -19.66 -18.65 -0.69
N GLY A 421 -20.70 -18.37 0.09
CA GLY A 421 -21.42 -19.40 0.84
C GLY A 421 -21.60 -19.10 2.32
N MET A 422 -21.87 -20.15 3.10
CA MET A 422 -22.08 -20.01 4.54
C MET A 422 -20.74 -20.04 5.27
N ILE A 423 -20.55 -19.13 6.23
CA ILE A 423 -19.41 -19.20 7.15
C ILE A 423 -19.63 -20.32 8.17
N GLN A 424 -18.57 -21.09 8.45
CA GLN A 424 -18.53 -22.13 9.46
C GLN A 424 -17.44 -21.76 10.49
N TYR A 425 -17.87 -21.48 11.72
CA TYR A 425 -16.98 -21.20 12.84
C TYR A 425 -16.49 -22.50 13.50
N PRO A 426 -15.34 -22.46 14.20
CA PRO A 426 -14.99 -23.50 15.16
C PRO A 426 -16.10 -23.75 16.18
N ALA A 427 -16.23 -25.00 16.65
CA ALA A 427 -17.28 -25.39 17.59
C ALA A 427 -17.29 -24.56 18.89
N ALA A 428 -16.12 -24.03 19.30
CA ALA A 428 -15.99 -23.17 20.47
C ALA A 428 -16.84 -21.89 20.41
N PHE A 429 -17.17 -21.39 19.22
CA PHE A 429 -18.05 -20.23 19.06
C PHE A 429 -19.53 -20.51 19.38
N GLY A 430 -19.95 -21.79 19.41
CA GLY A 430 -21.31 -22.19 19.78
C GLY A 430 -22.41 -21.80 18.79
N VAL A 431 -22.08 -21.53 17.52
CA VAL A 431 -23.00 -21.07 16.46
C VAL A 431 -22.98 -21.92 15.21
#